data_AF-A0A358XUJ0-F1
#
_entry.id   AF-A0A358XUJ0-F1
#
_cell.length_a   1.000
_cell.length_b   1.000
_cell.length_c   1.000
_cell.angle_alpha   90.00
_cell.angle_beta   90.00
_cell.angle_gamma   90.00
#
_symmetry.space_group_name_H-M   'P 1'
#
loop_
_entity.id
_entity.type
_entity.pdbx_description
1 polymer ?
#
loop_
_entity_poly.entity_id
_entity_poly.type
_entity_poly.pdbx_seq_one_letter_code
_entity_poly.pdbx_strand_id
1 'polypeptide(L)'
;MYTLYTLIFLIWFGIPGLFIYFTYWILKKSGRKKLGTIVSIILILHFLIFTLYLLFDDLLFSKSDARKLLSEHHITLKDDFKIISNQSGGLRDYTHQFELSISEKDKQSFIDQRSWSDKMDERIEVHTTAEDRYEGDTLRANYHDKDSYIYSM
;
A
#
# COMPACT_ATOMS: atom_id res chain seq x y z
N MET A 1 -11.42 3.15 22.41
CA MET A 1 -10.87 3.70 21.15
C MET A 1 -9.67 4.61 21.42
N TYR A 2 -9.82 5.69 22.20
CA TYR A 2 -8.71 6.60 22.51
C TYR A 2 -7.50 5.94 23.18
N THR A 3 -7.74 5.02 24.13
CA THR A 3 -6.67 4.28 24.81
C THR A 3 -5.80 3.44 23.87
N LEU A 4 -6.40 2.83 22.84
CA LEU A 4 -5.67 2.05 21.83
C LEU A 4 -4.80 2.96 20.96
N TYR A 5 -5.33 4.09 20.49
CA TYR A 5 -4.53 5.06 19.71
C TYR A 5 -3.40 5.67 20.52
N THR A 6 -3.63 5.98 21.80
CA THR A 6 -2.57 6.45 22.70
C THR A 6 -1.48 5.40 22.87
N LEU A 7 -1.85 4.12 23.00
CA LEU A 7 -0.88 3.02 23.10
C LEU A 7 -0.06 2.87 21.80
N ILE A 8 -0.71 2.90 20.64
CA ILE A 8 -0.05 2.83 19.33
C ILE A 8 0.93 4.01 19.18
N PHE A 9 0.51 5.22 19.52
CA PHE A 9 1.36 6.41 19.48
C PHE A 9 2.57 6.27 20.40
N LEU A 10 2.38 5.78 21.64
CA LEU A 10 3.46 5.54 22.59
C LEU A 10 4.44 4.48 22.09
N ILE A 11 3.97 3.42 21.45
CA ILE A 11 4.84 2.40 20.87
C ILE A 11 5.62 2.98 19.70
N TRP A 12 4.93 3.68 18.79
CA TRP A 12 5.51 4.24 17.57
C TRP A 12 6.60 5.29 17.83
N PHE A 13 6.39 6.20 18.79
CA PHE A 13 7.36 7.23 19.13
C PHE A 13 8.25 6.87 20.31
N GLY A 14 7.73 6.10 21.27
CA GLY A 14 8.43 5.77 22.52
C GLY A 14 9.56 4.78 22.30
N ILE A 15 9.34 3.67 21.57
CA ILE A 15 10.40 2.67 21.36
C ILE A 15 11.58 3.28 20.57
N PRO A 16 11.37 3.95 19.42
CA PRO A 16 12.47 4.58 18.68
C PRO A 16 13.10 5.72 19.48
N GLY A 17 12.31 6.52 20.20
CA GLY A 17 12.82 7.58 21.06
C GLY A 17 13.75 7.07 22.15
N LEU A 18 13.36 5.97 22.83
CA LEU A 18 14.20 5.29 23.82
C LEU A 18 15.47 4.73 23.19
N PHE A 19 15.37 4.10 22.03
CA PHE A 19 16.53 3.57 21.30
C PHE A 19 17.54 4.67 20.92
N ILE A 20 17.05 5.80 20.40
CA ILE A 20 17.86 6.98 20.05
C ILE A 20 18.50 7.59 21.32
N TYR A 21 17.75 7.66 22.41
CA TYR A 21 18.27 8.14 23.69
C TYR A 21 19.38 7.23 24.24
N PHE A 22 19.17 5.92 24.24
CA PHE A 22 20.17 4.96 24.74
C PHE A 22 21.44 4.97 23.90
N THR A 23 21.33 5.03 22.58
CA THR A 23 22.49 5.14 21.68
C THR A 23 23.30 6.42 21.96
N TYR A 24 22.63 7.57 22.11
CA TYR A 24 23.28 8.81 22.54
C TYR A 24 23.97 8.65 23.90
N TRP A 25 23.25 8.12 24.89
CA TRP A 25 23.71 8.01 26.27
C TRP A 25 24.95 7.11 26.39
N ILE A 26 24.95 5.95 25.72
CA ILE A 26 26.09 5.02 25.69
C ILE A 26 27.31 5.72 25.10
N LEU A 27 27.17 6.36 23.93
CA LEU A 27 28.28 7.04 23.26
C LEU A 27 28.80 8.24 24.05
N LYS A 28 27.91 8.99 24.72
CA LYS A 28 28.28 10.06 25.64
C LYS A 28 29.06 9.52 26.83
N LYS A 29 28.63 8.41 27.43
CA LYS A 29 29.30 7.77 28.57
C LYS A 29 30.68 7.23 28.20
N SER A 30 30.88 6.79 26.96
CA SER A 30 32.19 6.40 26.41
C SER A 30 33.09 7.57 26.00
N GLY A 31 32.72 8.82 26.34
CA GLY A 31 33.50 10.02 26.00
C GLY A 31 33.33 10.53 24.56
N ARG A 32 32.53 9.85 23.73
CA ARG A 32 32.34 10.15 22.30
C ARG A 32 31.11 11.02 22.03
N LYS A 33 30.94 12.12 22.78
CA LYS A 33 29.74 12.98 22.72
C LYS A 33 29.40 13.48 21.31
N LYS A 34 30.41 13.92 20.54
CA LYS A 34 30.21 14.40 19.15
C LYS A 34 29.65 13.30 18.24
N LEU A 35 30.24 12.11 18.31
CA LEU A 35 29.78 10.95 17.55
C LEU A 35 28.36 10.55 17.96
N GLY A 36 28.06 10.51 19.26
CA GLY A 36 26.72 10.26 19.77
C GLY A 36 25.69 11.23 19.21
N THR A 37 26.04 12.52 19.13
CA THR A 37 25.14 13.54 18.57
C THR A 37 24.88 13.31 17.08
N ILE A 38 25.92 13.03 16.29
CA ILE A 38 25.79 12.77 14.85
C ILE A 38 24.93 11.52 14.60
N VAL A 39 25.21 10.42 15.31
CA VAL A 39 24.46 9.16 15.16
C VAL A 39 22.99 9.38 15.52
N SER A 40 22.68 10.06 16.62
CA SER A 40 21.30 10.34 16.99
C SER A 40 20.56 11.21 15.97
N ILE A 41 21.22 12.22 15.39
CA ILE A 41 20.61 13.05 14.33
C ILE A 41 20.27 12.18 13.11
N ILE A 42 21.19 11.30 12.68
CA ILE A 42 20.96 10.39 11.56
C ILE A 42 19.75 9.47 11.84
N LEU A 43 19.68 8.89 13.04
CA LEU A 43 18.56 8.03 13.44
C LEU A 43 17.23 8.78 13.49
N ILE A 44 17.22 10.01 14.02
CA ILE A 44 16.03 10.87 14.05
C ILE A 44 15.57 11.17 12.62
N LEU A 45 16.48 11.60 11.74
CA LEU A 45 16.15 11.90 10.35
C LEU A 45 15.61 10.69 9.62
N HIS A 46 16.23 9.52 9.79
CA HIS A 46 15.76 8.28 9.19
C HIS A 46 14.35 7.92 9.66
N PHE A 47 14.10 7.98 10.97
CA PHE A 47 12.77 7.71 11.53
C PHE A 47 11.70 8.71 11.05
N LEU A 48 12.05 9.99 10.94
CA LEU A 48 11.14 11.02 10.41
C LEU A 48 10.82 10.76 8.95
N ILE A 49 11.82 10.48 8.10
CA ILE A 49 11.62 10.16 6.69
C ILE A 49 10.71 8.93 6.55
N PHE A 50 10.96 7.88 7.33
CA PHE A 50 10.15 6.67 7.32
C PHE A 50 8.69 6.95 7.77
N THR A 51 8.49 7.75 8.81
CA THR A 51 7.15 8.13 9.28
C THR A 51 6.41 8.96 8.23
N LEU A 52 7.10 9.92 7.59
CA LEU A 52 6.53 10.71 6.49
C LEU A 52 6.16 9.81 5.31
N TYR A 53 7.02 8.85 4.96
CA TYR A 53 6.74 7.90 3.89
C TYR A 53 5.43 7.14 4.15
N LEU A 54 5.23 6.60 5.36
CA LEU A 54 4.00 5.88 5.70
C LEU A 54 2.76 6.78 5.78
N LEU A 55 2.90 8.01 6.27
CA LEU A 55 1.77 8.95 6.38
C LEU A 55 1.35 9.52 5.03
N PHE A 56 2.28 9.64 4.09
CA PHE A 56 2.08 10.24 2.78
C PHE A 56 2.22 9.22 1.66
N ASP A 57 2.16 7.91 1.94
CA ASP A 57 2.26 6.85 0.94
C ASP A 57 1.23 7.08 -0.18
N ASP A 58 0.03 7.54 0.20
CA ASP A 58 -1.02 7.89 -0.74
C ASP A 58 -0.64 9.02 -1.72
N LEU A 59 0.15 10.00 -1.25
CA LEU A 59 0.66 11.11 -2.08
C LEU A 59 1.93 10.75 -2.85
N LEU A 60 2.70 9.78 -2.36
CA LEU A 60 3.94 9.32 -2.98
C LEU A 60 3.71 8.29 -4.08
N PHE A 61 2.48 7.80 -4.23
CA PHE A 61 2.08 6.88 -5.27
C PHE A 61 2.34 7.42 -6.68
N SER A 62 3.19 6.69 -7.42
CA SER A 62 3.71 7.12 -8.70
C SER A 62 3.11 6.33 -9.87
N LYS A 63 3.35 6.80 -11.10
CA LYS A 63 2.95 6.06 -12.32
C LYS A 63 3.66 4.71 -12.43
N SER A 64 4.89 4.58 -11.92
CA SER A 64 5.58 3.28 -11.88
C SER A 64 4.90 2.28 -10.95
N ASP A 65 4.40 2.76 -9.80
CA ASP A 65 3.69 1.90 -8.85
C ASP A 65 2.36 1.43 -9.45
N ALA A 66 1.60 2.35 -10.06
CA ALA A 66 0.38 2.01 -10.79
C ALA A 66 0.64 0.99 -11.90
N ARG A 67 1.71 1.15 -12.69
CA ARG A 67 2.08 0.17 -13.74
C ARG A 67 2.42 -1.20 -13.15
N LYS A 68 3.10 -1.24 -12.01
CA LYS A 68 3.43 -2.49 -11.32
C LYS A 68 2.15 -3.21 -10.88
N LEU A 69 1.25 -2.52 -10.19
CA LEU A 69 -0.04 -3.08 -9.75
C LEU A 69 -0.90 -3.54 -10.92
N LEU A 70 -0.98 -2.75 -12.00
CA LEU A 70 -1.69 -3.17 -13.22
C LEU A 70 -1.08 -4.44 -13.85
N SER A 71 0.25 -4.58 -13.83
CA SER A 71 0.94 -5.74 -14.41
C SER A 71 0.67 -7.05 -13.66
N GLU A 72 0.42 -6.98 -12.34
CA GLU A 72 -0.01 -8.14 -11.52
C GLU A 72 -1.38 -8.67 -11.99
N HIS A 73 -2.19 -7.81 -12.60
CA HIS A 73 -3.46 -8.16 -13.24
C HIS A 73 -3.35 -8.35 -14.77
N HIS A 74 -2.14 -8.43 -15.32
CA HIS A 74 -1.85 -8.50 -16.75
C HIS A 74 -2.42 -7.34 -17.58
N ILE A 75 -2.57 -6.18 -16.97
CA ILE A 75 -3.01 -4.95 -17.64
C ILE A 75 -1.78 -4.14 -18.01
N THR A 76 -1.66 -3.77 -19.29
CA THR A 76 -0.58 -2.91 -19.78
C THR A 76 -1.17 -1.69 -20.48
N LEU A 77 -0.85 -0.50 -19.97
CA LEU A 77 -1.17 0.79 -20.61
C LEU A 77 0.02 1.22 -21.48
N LYS A 78 -0.23 1.49 -22.77
CA LYS A 78 0.83 1.88 -23.72
C LYS A 78 1.00 3.39 -23.77
N ASP A 79 -0.07 4.13 -23.58
CA ASP A 79 -0.06 5.59 -23.59
C ASP A 79 0.21 6.15 -22.18
N ASP A 80 0.38 7.47 -22.09
CA ASP A 80 0.49 8.13 -20.79
C ASP A 80 -0.88 8.22 -20.10
N PHE A 81 -0.88 8.14 -18.77
CA PHE A 81 -2.08 8.21 -17.94
C PHE A 81 -1.90 9.19 -16.78
N LYS A 82 -3.00 9.61 -16.16
CA LYS A 82 -3.00 10.45 -14.96
C LYS A 82 -3.57 9.69 -13.78
N ILE A 83 -2.93 9.80 -12.62
CA ILE A 83 -3.48 9.31 -11.36
C ILE A 83 -4.50 10.36 -10.89
N ILE A 84 -5.75 9.97 -10.74
CA ILE A 84 -6.86 10.81 -10.30
C ILE A 84 -7.02 10.74 -8.79
N SER A 85 -6.96 9.53 -8.25
CA SER A 85 -7.02 9.28 -6.82
C SER A 85 -6.19 8.06 -6.45
N ASN A 86 -5.72 8.03 -5.22
CA ASN A 86 -5.04 6.91 -4.60
C ASN A 86 -5.36 6.93 -3.11
N GLN A 87 -5.84 5.81 -2.59
CA GLN A 87 -6.24 5.63 -1.21
C GLN A 87 -5.82 4.25 -0.75
N SER A 88 -5.06 4.19 0.33
CA SER A 88 -4.66 2.94 0.95
C SER A 88 -5.00 2.97 2.44
N GLY A 89 -5.45 1.82 2.96
CA GLY A 89 -5.72 1.68 4.37
C GLY A 89 -6.74 0.60 4.71
N GLY A 90 -7.05 0.52 5.99
CA GLY A 90 -7.89 -0.51 6.59
C GLY A 90 -7.19 -1.15 7.78
N LEU A 91 -7.83 -1.11 8.95
CA LEU A 91 -7.27 -1.63 10.20
C LEU A 91 -7.34 -3.16 10.31
N ARG A 92 -8.30 -3.78 9.62
CA ARG A 92 -8.54 -5.23 9.66
C ARG A 92 -8.24 -5.88 8.31
N ASP A 93 -8.79 -5.28 7.26
CA ASP A 93 -8.63 -5.72 5.88
C ASP A 93 -7.99 -4.54 5.15
N TYR A 94 -6.69 -4.67 4.82
CA TYR A 94 -5.97 -3.64 4.08
C TYR A 94 -6.49 -3.60 2.64
N THR A 95 -6.86 -2.41 2.19
CA THR A 95 -7.30 -2.18 0.82
C THR A 95 -6.48 -1.05 0.21
N HIS A 96 -6.09 -1.23 -1.05
CA HIS A 96 -5.43 -0.22 -1.85
C HIS A 96 -6.28 0.02 -3.10
N GLN A 97 -6.81 1.23 -3.23
CA GLN A 97 -7.67 1.64 -4.33
C GLN A 97 -7.06 2.85 -5.02
N PHE A 98 -6.97 2.82 -6.34
CA PHE A 98 -6.50 3.96 -7.13
C PHE A 98 -7.30 4.09 -8.42
N GLU A 99 -7.42 5.32 -8.90
CA GLU A 99 -8.16 5.67 -10.11
C GLU A 99 -7.23 6.32 -11.12
N LEU A 100 -7.29 5.86 -12.37
CA LEU A 100 -6.48 6.37 -13.47
C LEU A 100 -7.36 6.93 -14.58
N SER A 101 -6.98 8.08 -15.12
CA SER A 101 -7.46 8.56 -16.40
C SER A 101 -6.52 8.08 -17.50
N ILE A 102 -7.04 7.22 -18.39
CA ILE A 102 -6.32 6.56 -19.47
C ILE A 102 -6.80 7.05 -20.84
N SER A 103 -6.05 6.74 -21.91
CA SER A 103 -6.47 7.06 -23.27
C SER A 103 -7.62 6.16 -23.74
N GLU A 104 -8.47 6.65 -24.66
CA GLU A 104 -9.52 5.82 -25.28
C GLU A 104 -8.93 4.61 -26.03
N LYS A 105 -7.71 4.74 -26.54
CA LYS A 105 -7.00 3.64 -27.21
C LYS A 105 -6.60 2.53 -26.24
N ASP A 106 -6.03 2.89 -25.08
CA ASP A 106 -5.69 1.92 -24.03
C ASP A 106 -6.95 1.29 -23.43
N LYS A 107 -8.02 2.07 -23.26
CA LYS A 107 -9.33 1.57 -22.86
C LYS A 107 -9.88 0.54 -23.84
N GLN A 108 -9.87 0.85 -25.14
CA GLN A 108 -10.33 -0.10 -26.17
C GLN A 108 -9.44 -1.35 -26.19
N SER A 109 -8.12 -1.18 -26.12
CA SER A 109 -7.18 -2.29 -26.04
C SER A 109 -7.42 -3.19 -24.83
N PHE A 110 -7.78 -2.62 -23.67
CA PHE A 110 -8.12 -3.40 -22.48
C PHE A 110 -9.42 -4.18 -22.66
N ILE A 111 -10.44 -3.58 -23.28
CA ILE A 111 -11.72 -4.24 -23.59
C ILE A 111 -11.50 -5.40 -24.58
N ASP A 112 -10.74 -5.16 -25.65
CA ASP A 112 -10.51 -6.13 -26.74
C ASP A 112 -9.65 -7.33 -26.32
N GLN A 113 -8.72 -7.13 -25.39
CA GLN A 113 -7.82 -8.18 -24.89
C GLN A 113 -8.52 -9.19 -23.96
N ARG A 114 -9.77 -8.93 -23.58
CA ARG A 114 -10.45 -9.69 -22.55
C ARG A 114 -11.72 -10.33 -23.10
N SER A 115 -11.86 -11.62 -22.82
CA SER A 115 -13.10 -12.36 -23.07
C SER A 115 -14.06 -12.08 -21.92
N TRP A 116 -15.04 -11.21 -22.14
CA TRP A 116 -16.09 -10.93 -21.17
C TRP A 116 -17.18 -12.00 -21.33
N SER A 117 -17.50 -12.71 -20.26
CA SER A 117 -18.60 -13.68 -20.24
C SER A 117 -19.88 -13.00 -19.78
N ASP A 118 -20.95 -13.02 -20.58
CA ASP A 118 -22.26 -12.51 -20.16
C ASP A 118 -22.97 -13.40 -19.13
N LYS A 119 -22.36 -14.53 -18.75
CA LYS A 119 -22.91 -15.41 -17.71
C LYS A 119 -22.61 -14.84 -16.34
N MET A 120 -23.67 -14.44 -15.64
CA MET A 120 -23.64 -14.11 -14.22
C MET A 120 -23.40 -15.41 -13.45
N ASP A 121 -22.16 -15.65 -13.02
CA ASP A 121 -21.82 -16.88 -12.31
C ASP A 121 -22.41 -16.87 -10.89
N GLU A 122 -22.73 -18.07 -10.40
CA GLU A 122 -23.29 -18.27 -9.06
C GLU A 122 -22.36 -17.63 -8.00
N ARG A 123 -22.98 -17.00 -6.99
CA ARG A 123 -22.27 -16.29 -5.91
C ARG A 123 -21.08 -17.12 -5.43
N ILE A 124 -19.86 -16.59 -5.56
CA ILE A 124 -18.70 -17.22 -4.95
C ILE A 124 -18.94 -17.21 -3.43
N GLU A 125 -19.16 -18.39 -2.87
CA GLU A 125 -18.84 -18.62 -1.47
C GLU A 125 -17.32 -18.46 -1.38
N VAL A 126 -16.87 -17.27 -0.95
CA VAL A 126 -15.46 -17.03 -0.62
C VAL A 126 -15.11 -18.09 0.40
N HIS A 127 -14.50 -19.18 -0.06
CA HIS A 127 -14.20 -20.32 0.79
C HIS A 127 -13.41 -19.75 1.95
N THR A 128 -13.96 -19.87 3.16
CA THR A 128 -13.42 -19.31 4.40
C THR A 128 -12.03 -19.88 4.77
N THR A 129 -11.50 -20.74 3.92
CA THR A 129 -10.29 -21.55 4.06
C THR A 129 -9.28 -21.28 2.94
N ALA A 130 -9.12 -20.03 2.49
CA ALA A 130 -7.87 -19.67 1.81
C ALA A 130 -6.71 -19.97 2.79
N GLU A 131 -5.81 -20.89 2.43
CA GLU A 131 -4.66 -21.24 3.28
C GLU A 131 -3.76 -20.02 3.54
N ASP A 132 -3.71 -19.09 2.58
CA ASP A 132 -3.07 -17.80 2.70
C ASP A 132 -4.05 -16.67 2.34
N ARG A 133 -4.40 -15.83 3.32
CA ARG A 133 -5.34 -14.71 3.14
C ARG A 133 -4.68 -13.50 2.46
N TYR A 134 -3.36 -13.48 2.34
CA TYR A 134 -2.57 -12.35 1.84
C TYR A 134 -1.86 -12.67 0.51
N GLU A 135 -1.50 -13.94 0.26
CA GLU A 135 -0.85 -14.42 -0.98
C GLU A 135 -1.61 -15.55 -1.69
N GLY A 136 -2.78 -15.97 -1.20
CA GLY A 136 -3.56 -17.08 -1.78
C GLY A 136 -4.28 -16.74 -3.08
N ASP A 137 -4.68 -17.79 -3.82
CA ASP A 137 -5.36 -17.78 -5.11
C ASP A 137 -6.16 -16.50 -5.38
N THR A 138 -5.59 -15.61 -6.18
CA THR A 138 -6.19 -14.30 -6.48
C THR A 138 -7.54 -14.50 -7.14
N LEU A 139 -8.63 -14.24 -6.41
CA LEU A 139 -9.98 -14.19 -6.97
C LEU A 139 -10.10 -12.95 -7.87
N ARG A 140 -10.32 -13.16 -9.17
CA ARG A 140 -10.48 -12.09 -10.16
C ARG A 140 -11.96 -11.84 -10.44
N ALA A 141 -12.50 -10.76 -9.89
CA ALA A 141 -13.84 -10.28 -10.22
C ALA A 141 -13.75 -9.10 -11.19
N ASN A 142 -14.44 -9.16 -12.33
CA ASN A 142 -14.46 -8.09 -13.32
C ASN A 142 -15.82 -7.38 -13.28
N TYR A 143 -15.89 -6.18 -12.74
CA TYR A 143 -17.17 -5.45 -12.62
C TYR A 143 -17.73 -5.08 -13.99
N HIS A 144 -19.00 -5.43 -14.22
CA HIS A 144 -19.75 -5.02 -15.41
C HIS A 144 -20.43 -3.66 -15.17
N ASP A 145 -20.94 -3.45 -13.96
CA ASP A 145 -21.44 -2.16 -13.48
C ASP A 145 -21.15 -2.00 -11.98
N LYS A 146 -21.62 -0.90 -11.37
CA LYS A 146 -21.42 -0.60 -9.94
C LYS A 146 -21.94 -1.67 -8.98
N ASP A 147 -22.89 -2.49 -9.43
CA ASP A 147 -23.65 -3.43 -8.62
C ASP A 147 -23.45 -4.90 -9.08
N SER A 148 -22.74 -5.15 -10.20
CA SER A 148 -22.55 -6.48 -10.78
C SER A 148 -21.11 -6.77 -11.28
N TYR A 149 -20.68 -8.03 -11.18
CA TYR A 149 -19.39 -8.51 -11.68
C TYR A 149 -19.51 -9.80 -12.49
N ILE A 150 -18.52 -10.01 -13.36
CA ILE A 150 -18.30 -11.16 -14.24
C ILE A 150 -16.96 -11.77 -13.83
N TYR A 151 -16.94 -13.07 -13.55
CA TYR A 151 -15.70 -13.78 -13.22
C TYR A 151 -14.97 -14.29 -14.47
N SER A 152 -13.65 -14.44 -14.35
CA SER A 152 -12.83 -15.22 -15.28
C SER A 152 -11.98 -16.17 -14.45
N MET A 153 -12.20 -17.48 -14.58
CA MET A 153 -11.24 -18.50 -14.13
C MET A 153 -9.94 -18.42 -14.93
#